data_AF-A0A954A292-F1
#
_entry.id   AF-A0A954A292-F1
#
_cell.length_a   1.000
_cell.length_b   1.000
_cell.length_c   1.000
_cell.angle_alpha   90.00
_cell.angle_beta   90.00
_cell.angle_gamma   90.00
#
_symmetry.space_group_name_H-M   'P 1'
#
loop_
_entity.id
_entity.type
_entity.pdbx_description
1 polymer ?
#
loop_
_entity_poly.entity_id
_entity_poly.type
_entity_poly.pdbx_seq_one_letter_code
_entity_poly.pdbx_strand_id
1 'polypeptide(L)'
;TTELAYPSILALEQDLTFHGFAFGSFTRALHHFGASAFVIFVVLHMMRVYFTGAYKQPRELTWLSGIGLFLIVMGFGFTGYLLPWDQKAYFATKVGTEIASDTPLIGAQVKEIMRGGTEVAQPTLTRFYIIHVVLLPIALLGVLGAHFYLIQRHGVSAPGRPVGDEGEPGAPYFPDHTFKEALVGVLVSGALFYMSSAYRAPLEPLADPSDTSYHPRPDWYFLGLFQLLKVFTTSRQLGTFWVPAGFMTLVALLPFLDRGKERHWARRKLATALGVLVCLVVAGLTIAGFRDDPHKHDAEAAGEGAKKAAAKSLGPVIPYPLEFTDMERRGYALVRRLKCHGCHSYVSKSADGKQVTHGTQHDGAPRLDEFESDTLKAVADYVRQPEEGSEMPSFSNVTEQDRLAIAAYVLRLTRQKKAPK
;
A
#
# COMPACT_ATOMS: atom_id res chain seq x y z
N THR A 1 9.76 -12.69 6.13
CA THR A 1 11.08 -12.07 5.91
C THR A 1 11.04 -11.23 4.64
N THR A 2 12.02 -10.38 4.38
CA THR A 2 12.12 -9.53 3.18
C THR A 2 12.20 -10.38 1.92
N GLU A 3 12.88 -11.52 1.99
CA GLU A 3 12.93 -12.51 0.90
C GLU A 3 11.56 -13.10 0.54
N LEU A 4 10.64 -13.18 1.50
CA LEU A 4 9.33 -13.82 1.32
C LEU A 4 8.18 -12.81 1.22
N ALA A 5 8.38 -11.54 1.60
CA ALA A 5 7.32 -10.55 1.62
C ALA A 5 6.72 -10.35 0.23
N TYR A 6 7.54 -9.98 -0.75
CA TYR A 6 7.09 -9.78 -2.12
C TYR A 6 6.56 -11.07 -2.78
N PRO A 7 7.24 -12.24 -2.71
CA PRO A 7 6.68 -13.50 -3.19
C PRO A 7 5.35 -13.89 -2.51
N SER A 8 5.16 -13.57 -1.22
CA SER A 8 3.91 -13.87 -0.52
C SER A 8 2.74 -13.03 -1.04
N ILE A 9 2.99 -11.79 -1.48
CA ILE A 9 1.97 -10.96 -2.13
C ILE A 9 1.63 -11.50 -3.52
N LEU A 10 2.63 -11.93 -4.29
CA LEU A 10 2.38 -12.59 -5.58
C LEU A 10 1.55 -13.86 -5.39
N ALA A 11 1.91 -14.70 -4.41
CA ALA A 11 1.15 -15.88 -4.05
C ALA A 11 -0.27 -15.53 -3.60
N LEU A 12 -0.46 -14.49 -2.79
CA LEU A 12 -1.80 -14.01 -2.40
C LEU A 12 -2.63 -13.66 -3.64
N GLU A 13 -2.09 -12.87 -4.57
CA GLU A 13 -2.82 -12.46 -5.77
C GLU A 13 -3.13 -13.62 -6.73
N GLN A 14 -2.30 -14.66 -6.75
CA GLN A 14 -2.32 -15.74 -7.74
C GLN A 14 -2.98 -17.03 -7.24
N ASP A 15 -2.75 -17.41 -5.99
CA ASP A 15 -3.06 -18.74 -5.46
C ASP A 15 -4.41 -18.78 -4.74
N LEU A 16 -4.88 -17.63 -4.25
CA LEU A 16 -6.13 -17.56 -3.49
C LEU A 16 -7.32 -17.33 -4.43
N THR A 17 -7.74 -18.39 -5.13
CA THR A 17 -8.95 -18.41 -5.96
C THR A 17 -10.08 -19.18 -5.28
N PHE A 18 -11.29 -18.61 -5.26
CA PHE A 18 -12.49 -19.25 -4.70
C PHE A 18 -13.56 -19.37 -5.80
N HIS A 19 -13.90 -20.60 -6.23
CA HIS A 19 -14.87 -20.85 -7.31
C HIS A 19 -14.60 -20.05 -8.61
N GLY A 20 -13.33 -19.93 -9.01
CA GLY A 20 -12.93 -19.17 -10.20
C GLY A 20 -12.83 -17.65 -10.00
N PHE A 21 -13.17 -17.13 -8.82
CA PHE A 21 -12.96 -15.75 -8.45
C PHE A 21 -11.55 -15.56 -7.87
N ALA A 22 -10.79 -14.57 -8.35
CA ALA A 22 -9.45 -14.22 -7.87
C ALA A 22 -9.51 -13.50 -6.51
N PHE A 23 -9.91 -14.23 -5.47
CA PHE A 23 -10.22 -13.69 -4.15
C PHE A 23 -9.04 -12.94 -3.53
N GLY A 24 -7.81 -13.44 -3.62
CA GLY A 24 -6.67 -12.75 -3.02
C GLY A 24 -6.30 -11.43 -3.71
N SER A 25 -6.35 -11.37 -5.04
CA SER A 25 -6.16 -10.11 -5.78
C SER A 25 -7.27 -9.11 -5.47
N PHE A 26 -8.52 -9.58 -5.39
CA PHE A 26 -9.66 -8.77 -4.97
C PHE A 26 -9.49 -8.24 -3.54
N THR A 27 -9.12 -9.08 -2.57
CA THR A 27 -8.93 -8.65 -1.18
C THR A 27 -7.80 -7.63 -1.06
N ARG A 28 -6.70 -7.79 -1.81
CA ARG A 28 -5.62 -6.81 -1.82
C ARG A 28 -6.08 -5.48 -2.43
N ALA A 29 -6.82 -5.53 -3.53
CA ALA A 29 -7.42 -4.36 -4.16
C ALA A 29 -8.41 -3.66 -3.20
N LEU A 30 -9.27 -4.41 -2.51
CA LEU A 30 -10.21 -3.89 -1.53
C LEU A 30 -9.49 -3.23 -0.35
N HIS A 31 -8.41 -3.83 0.14
CA HIS A 31 -7.60 -3.24 1.19
C HIS A 31 -6.93 -1.93 0.73
N HIS A 32 -6.37 -1.89 -0.48
CA HIS A 32 -5.71 -0.71 -1.04
C HIS A 32 -6.70 0.45 -1.33
N PHE A 33 -7.78 0.17 -2.06
CA PHE A 33 -8.81 1.17 -2.35
C PHE A 33 -9.60 1.56 -1.10
N GLY A 34 -9.82 0.61 -0.18
CA GLY A 34 -10.41 0.84 1.12
C GLY A 34 -9.58 1.80 1.98
N ALA A 35 -8.25 1.66 1.98
CA ALA A 35 -7.36 2.60 2.67
C ALA A 35 -7.50 4.03 2.10
N SER A 36 -7.55 4.18 0.77
CA SER A 36 -7.78 5.48 0.13
C SER A 36 -9.15 6.07 0.49
N ALA A 37 -10.22 5.26 0.43
CA ALA A 37 -11.56 5.69 0.83
C ALA A 37 -11.61 6.10 2.30
N PHE A 38 -10.92 5.37 3.18
CA PHE A 38 -10.86 5.69 4.60
C PHE A 38 -10.23 7.07 4.85
N VAL A 39 -9.11 7.38 4.20
CA VAL A 39 -8.50 8.72 4.28
C VAL A 39 -9.45 9.79 3.76
N ILE A 40 -10.11 9.58 2.62
CA ILE A 40 -11.10 10.52 2.06
C ILE A 40 -12.20 10.81 3.08
N PHE A 41 -12.81 9.77 3.67
CA PHE A 41 -13.91 9.95 4.63
C PHE A 41 -13.45 10.65 5.91
N VAL A 42 -12.27 10.35 6.42
CA VAL A 42 -11.74 11.02 7.62
C VAL A 42 -11.49 12.50 7.33
N VAL A 43 -10.92 12.84 6.17
CA VAL A 43 -10.70 14.24 5.78
C VAL A 43 -12.04 14.97 5.57
N LEU A 44 -13.01 14.36 4.90
CA LEU A 44 -14.36 14.91 4.75
C LEU A 44 -15.05 15.10 6.11
N HIS A 45 -14.90 14.15 7.02
CA HIS A 45 -15.43 14.24 8.38
C HIS A 45 -14.80 15.41 9.15
N MET A 46 -13.47 15.54 9.10
CA MET A 46 -12.73 16.66 9.69
C MET A 46 -13.19 18.01 9.13
N MET A 47 -13.31 18.12 7.80
CA MET A 47 -13.84 19.31 7.14
C MET A 47 -15.25 19.65 7.62
N ARG A 48 -16.15 18.66 7.67
CA ARG A 48 -17.51 18.83 8.17
C ARG A 48 -17.50 19.39 9.59
N VAL A 49 -16.76 18.77 10.51
CA VAL A 49 -16.68 19.20 11.92
C VAL A 49 -16.10 20.61 12.04
N TYR A 50 -15.10 20.96 11.23
CA TYR A 50 -14.52 22.30 11.21
C TYR A 50 -15.52 23.37 10.77
N PHE A 51 -16.11 23.20 9.57
CA PHE A 51 -16.98 24.20 8.97
C PHE A 51 -18.30 24.36 9.72
N THR A 52 -18.82 23.28 10.32
CA THR A 52 -20.02 23.37 11.17
C THR A 52 -19.71 23.81 12.61
N GLY A 53 -18.43 23.95 12.98
CA GLY A 53 -18.05 24.38 14.34
C GLY A 53 -18.41 23.36 15.43
N ALA A 54 -18.51 22.08 15.05
CA ALA A 54 -18.91 21.00 15.95
C ALA A 54 -17.82 20.61 16.96
N TYR A 55 -16.60 21.15 16.82
CA TYR A 55 -15.51 20.97 17.79
C TYR A 55 -15.60 21.90 19.01
N LYS A 56 -16.46 22.93 18.96
CA LYS A 56 -16.61 23.89 20.05
C LYS A 56 -17.20 23.24 21.30
N GLN A 57 -17.09 23.94 22.43
CA GLN A 57 -17.62 23.50 23.72
C GLN A 57 -19.01 22.85 23.60
N PRO A 58 -19.26 21.69 24.26
CA PRO A 58 -18.37 20.93 25.18
C PRO A 58 -17.57 19.79 24.52
N ARG A 59 -17.19 19.92 23.24
CA ARG A 59 -16.69 18.81 22.39
C ARG A 59 -15.18 18.90 22.11
N GLU A 60 -14.43 19.60 22.96
CA GLU A 60 -12.99 19.79 22.80
C GLU A 60 -12.26 18.44 22.83
N LEU A 61 -12.63 17.54 23.74
CA LEU A 61 -12.05 16.20 23.82
C LEU A 61 -12.46 15.30 22.65
N THR A 62 -13.68 15.48 22.10
CA THR A 62 -14.11 14.79 20.88
C THR A 62 -13.24 15.22 19.70
N TRP A 63 -12.90 16.50 19.61
CA TRP A 63 -12.00 17.02 18.59
C TRP A 63 -10.57 16.49 18.74
N LEU A 64 -10.00 16.52 19.95
CA LEU A 64 -8.65 16.00 20.19
C LEU A 64 -8.54 14.50 19.93
N SER A 65 -9.57 13.72 20.31
CA SER A 65 -9.62 12.29 19.95
C SER A 65 -9.77 12.08 18.44
N GLY A 66 -10.53 12.92 17.74
CA GLY A 66 -10.61 12.90 16.28
C GLY A 66 -9.28 13.19 15.59
N ILE A 67 -8.48 14.11 16.12
CA ILE A 67 -7.10 14.36 15.64
C ILE A 67 -6.20 13.15 15.91
N GLY A 68 -6.31 12.54 17.09
CA GLY A 68 -5.62 11.29 17.41
C GLY A 68 -5.95 10.18 16.40
N LEU A 69 -7.24 10.00 16.08
CA LEU A 69 -7.69 9.05 15.06
C LEU A 69 -7.13 9.39 13.67
N PHE A 70 -7.13 10.66 13.28
CA PHE A 70 -6.54 11.09 12.01
C PHE A 70 -5.04 10.73 11.93
N LEU A 71 -4.27 11.00 12.99
CA LEU A 71 -2.85 10.65 13.04
C LEU A 71 -2.63 9.14 12.99
N ILE A 72 -3.48 8.33 13.65
CA ILE A 72 -3.45 6.87 13.56
C ILE A 72 -3.72 6.41 12.12
N VAL A 73 -4.69 7.01 11.42
CA VAL A 73 -5.00 6.71 10.02
C VAL A 73 -3.82 7.03 9.09
N MET A 74 -3.15 8.17 9.29
CA MET A 74 -1.92 8.48 8.55
C MET A 74 -0.81 7.47 8.89
N GLY A 75 -0.72 7.03 10.15
CA GLY A 75 0.20 5.96 10.60
C GLY A 75 -0.06 4.62 9.90
N PHE A 76 -1.32 4.24 9.70
CA PHE A 76 -1.68 3.06 8.92
C PHE A 76 -1.18 3.17 7.47
N GLY A 77 -1.45 4.30 6.81
CA GLY A 77 -1.00 4.53 5.43
C GLY A 77 0.52 4.41 5.28
N PHE A 78 1.28 4.96 6.24
CA PHE A 78 2.74 4.90 6.21
C PHE A 78 3.30 3.49 6.51
N THR A 79 2.80 2.83 7.56
CA THR A 79 3.34 1.52 7.99
C THR A 79 2.91 0.35 7.11
N GLY A 80 1.72 0.42 6.51
CA GLY A 80 1.22 -0.61 5.60
C GLY A 80 1.95 -0.60 4.26
N TYR A 81 2.49 0.57 3.87
CA TYR A 81 3.20 0.77 2.62
C TYR A 81 4.39 -0.16 2.42
N LEU A 82 5.12 -0.46 3.50
CA LEU A 82 6.34 -1.26 3.45
C LEU A 82 6.06 -2.75 3.19
N LEU A 83 4.88 -3.24 3.55
CA LEU A 83 4.59 -4.67 3.66
C LEU A 83 4.69 -5.45 2.34
N PRO A 84 4.34 -4.89 1.16
CA PRO A 84 4.52 -5.58 -0.11
C PRO A 84 5.98 -5.77 -0.54
N TRP A 85 6.90 -4.95 -0.01
CA TRP A 85 8.33 -5.01 -0.32
C TRP A 85 8.67 -4.86 -1.83
N ASP A 86 7.93 -3.99 -2.52
CA ASP A 86 8.25 -3.55 -3.88
C ASP A 86 9.14 -2.29 -3.88
N GLN A 87 9.61 -1.84 -5.05
CA GLN A 87 10.47 -0.66 -5.19
C GLN A 87 9.89 0.56 -4.47
N LYS A 88 8.62 0.85 -4.70
CA LYS A 88 7.89 1.94 -4.05
C LYS A 88 7.91 1.85 -2.53
N ALA A 89 7.55 0.69 -1.99
CA ALA A 89 7.50 0.42 -0.57
C ALA A 89 8.85 0.69 0.11
N TYR A 90 9.93 0.16 -0.47
CA TYR A 90 11.28 0.28 0.06
C TYR A 90 11.75 1.74 0.10
N PHE A 91 11.75 2.42 -1.06
CA PHE A 91 12.29 3.77 -1.14
C PHE A 91 11.38 4.82 -0.46
N ALA A 92 10.05 4.65 -0.50
CA ALA A 92 9.15 5.52 0.26
C ALA A 92 9.39 5.40 1.77
N THR A 93 9.66 4.19 2.27
CA THR A 93 10.01 3.98 3.68
C THR A 93 11.38 4.56 4.01
N LYS A 94 12.37 4.42 3.11
CA LYS A 94 13.67 5.06 3.27
C LYS A 94 13.50 6.57 3.44
N VAL A 95 12.80 7.24 2.52
CA VAL A 95 12.53 8.68 2.59
C VAL A 95 11.73 9.05 3.85
N GLY A 96 10.67 8.31 4.18
CA GLY A 96 9.82 8.59 5.34
C GLY A 96 10.55 8.45 6.67
N THR A 97 11.44 7.46 6.80
CA THR A 97 12.28 7.32 8.01
C THR A 97 13.41 8.35 8.07
N GLU A 98 13.89 8.87 6.93
CA GLU A 98 14.76 10.05 6.93
C GLU A 98 14.00 11.31 7.35
N ILE A 99 12.76 11.49 6.90
CA ILE A 99 11.88 12.59 7.35
C ILE A 99 11.65 12.51 8.86
N ALA A 100 11.41 11.31 9.41
CA ALA A 100 11.27 11.12 10.84
C ALA A 100 12.54 11.51 11.62
N SER A 101 13.72 11.39 11.00
CA SER A 101 14.99 11.81 11.58
C SER A 101 15.19 13.31 11.67
N ASP A 102 14.35 14.09 10.98
CA ASP A 102 14.32 15.55 11.08
C ASP A 102 13.66 16.04 12.40
N THR A 103 13.13 15.12 13.23
CA THR A 103 12.58 15.44 14.54
C THR A 103 13.66 16.05 15.45
N PRO A 104 13.45 17.26 16.01
CA PRO A 104 14.42 17.89 16.88
C PRO A 104 14.77 17.02 18.10
N LEU A 105 16.04 17.04 18.50
CA LEU A 105 16.62 16.36 19.67
C LEU A 105 16.65 14.82 19.62
N ILE A 106 15.59 14.17 19.12
CA ILE A 106 15.41 12.71 19.19
C ILE A 106 15.37 12.03 17.81
N GLY A 107 15.59 12.76 16.72
CA GLY A 107 15.39 12.26 15.36
C GLY A 107 16.24 11.03 15.00
N ALA A 108 17.51 10.99 15.44
CA ALA A 108 18.38 9.83 15.21
C ALA A 108 17.82 8.57 15.88
N GLN A 109 17.38 8.69 17.13
CA GLN A 109 16.78 7.60 17.91
C GLN A 109 15.45 7.16 17.30
N VAL A 110 14.61 8.11 16.85
CA VAL A 110 13.35 7.80 16.16
C VAL A 110 13.62 6.96 14.91
N LYS A 111 14.56 7.38 14.06
CA LYS A 111 14.95 6.64 12.85
C LYS A 111 15.48 5.24 13.18
N GLU A 112 16.34 5.11 14.18
CA GLU A 112 16.91 3.84 14.61
C GLU A 112 15.83 2.89 15.19
N ILE A 113 14.89 3.42 15.97
CA ILE A 113 13.75 2.66 16.50
C ILE A 113 12.81 2.24 15.36
N MET A 114 12.63 3.06 14.34
CA MET A 114 11.81 2.67 13.19
C MET A 114 12.49 1.58 12.34
N ARG A 115 13.78 1.74 12.03
CA ARG A 115 14.52 0.84 11.12
C ARG A 115 15.04 -0.43 11.80
N GLY A 116 15.47 -0.35 13.05
CA GLY A 116 16.18 -1.44 13.72
C GLY A 116 17.58 -1.70 13.17
N GLY A 117 18.17 -0.68 12.55
CA GLY A 117 19.47 -0.71 11.89
C GLY A 117 19.71 0.60 11.14
N THR A 118 20.85 0.71 10.44
CA THR A 118 21.22 1.88 9.64
C THR A 118 20.36 2.00 8.37
N GLU A 119 20.05 0.87 7.75
CA GLU A 119 19.29 0.77 6.50
C GLU A 119 17.89 0.17 6.71
N VAL A 120 17.02 0.39 5.73
CA VAL A 120 15.73 -0.30 5.67
C VAL A 120 16.00 -1.77 5.34
N ALA A 121 15.64 -2.67 6.24
CA ALA A 121 15.96 -4.09 6.13
C ALA A 121 14.92 -4.97 6.85
N GLN A 122 15.24 -6.25 7.06
CA GLN A 122 14.39 -7.22 7.75
C GLN A 122 13.83 -6.73 9.11
N PRO A 123 14.63 -6.11 10.00
CA PRO A 123 14.09 -5.58 11.26
C PRO A 123 13.03 -4.51 11.06
N THR A 124 13.19 -3.65 10.05
CA THR A 124 12.24 -2.59 9.71
C THR A 124 10.90 -3.19 9.28
N LEU A 125 10.94 -4.17 8.38
CA LEU A 125 9.75 -4.87 7.88
C LEU A 125 8.97 -5.53 9.02
N THR A 126 9.66 -6.27 9.90
CA THR A 126 8.99 -6.95 11.03
C THR A 126 8.38 -5.96 12.02
N ARG A 127 9.04 -4.83 12.32
CA ARG A 127 8.50 -3.78 13.18
C ARG A 127 7.26 -3.13 12.57
N PHE A 128 7.32 -2.77 11.30
CA PHE A 128 6.19 -2.14 10.59
C PHE A 128 5.00 -3.11 10.50
N TYR A 129 5.25 -4.41 10.28
CA TYR A 129 4.20 -5.43 10.30
C TYR A 129 3.47 -5.48 11.65
N ILE A 130 4.21 -5.56 12.77
CA ILE A 130 3.60 -5.59 14.12
C ILE A 130 2.85 -4.28 14.41
N ILE A 131 3.45 -3.14 14.05
CA ILE A 131 2.81 -1.83 14.24
C ILE A 131 1.50 -1.75 13.44
N HIS A 132 1.52 -2.15 12.18
CA HIS A 132 0.38 -2.02 11.27
C HIS A 132 -0.73 -3.01 11.57
N VAL A 133 -0.40 -4.28 11.86
CA VAL A 133 -1.39 -5.36 11.99
C VAL A 133 -1.89 -5.52 13.42
N VAL A 134 -1.10 -5.09 14.43
CA VAL A 134 -1.44 -5.29 15.85
C VAL A 134 -1.60 -3.96 16.59
N LEU A 135 -0.55 -3.14 16.65
CA LEU A 135 -0.53 -1.98 17.55
C LEU A 135 -1.47 -0.85 17.10
N LEU A 136 -1.44 -0.47 15.82
CA LEU A 136 -2.31 0.57 15.28
C LEU A 136 -3.80 0.18 15.32
N PRO A 137 -4.20 -1.07 15.01
CA PRO A 137 -5.58 -1.50 15.21
C PRO A 137 -6.06 -1.42 16.65
N ILE A 138 -5.22 -1.84 17.61
CA ILE A 138 -5.55 -1.73 19.03
C ILE A 138 -5.69 -0.26 19.44
N ALA A 139 -4.74 0.59 19.03
CA ALA A 139 -4.79 2.02 19.31
C ALA A 139 -6.02 2.69 18.67
N LEU A 140 -6.35 2.32 17.43
CA LEU A 140 -7.54 2.79 16.72
C LEU A 140 -8.80 2.43 17.49
N LEU A 141 -8.98 1.16 17.87
CA LEU A 141 -10.15 0.71 18.62
C LEU A 141 -10.28 1.41 19.97
N GLY A 142 -9.17 1.60 20.69
CA GLY A 142 -9.15 2.30 21.98
C GLY A 142 -9.58 3.77 21.86
N VAL A 143 -8.96 4.52 20.94
CA VAL A 143 -9.28 5.93 20.73
C VAL A 143 -10.67 6.09 20.10
N LEU A 144 -11.08 5.19 19.21
CA LEU A 144 -12.41 5.19 18.59
C LEU A 144 -13.52 4.94 19.62
N GLY A 145 -13.30 4.00 20.54
CA GLY A 145 -14.20 3.77 21.67
C GLY A 145 -14.36 5.02 22.54
N ALA A 146 -13.26 5.68 22.90
CA ALA A 146 -13.30 6.95 23.63
C ALA A 146 -14.01 8.05 22.82
N HIS A 147 -13.75 8.13 21.52
CA HIS A 147 -14.36 9.11 20.62
C HIS A 147 -15.89 8.94 20.56
N PHE A 148 -16.38 7.72 20.36
CA PHE A 148 -17.82 7.42 20.37
C PHE A 148 -18.46 7.64 21.74
N TYR A 149 -17.79 7.27 22.84
CA TYR A 149 -18.25 7.57 24.18
C TYR A 149 -18.46 9.09 24.38
N LEU A 150 -17.53 9.92 23.94
CA LEU A 150 -17.66 11.38 24.02
C LEU A 150 -18.80 11.92 23.15
N ILE A 151 -19.00 11.36 21.96
CA ILE A 151 -20.14 11.71 21.10
C ILE A 151 -21.45 11.33 21.79
N GLN A 152 -21.55 10.14 22.37
CA GLN A 152 -22.75 9.70 23.08
C GLN A 152 -23.02 10.57 24.32
N ARG A 153 -21.98 10.92 25.08
CA ARG A 153 -22.08 11.75 26.29
C ARG A 153 -22.51 13.18 25.99
N HIS A 154 -21.99 13.78 24.92
CA HIS A 154 -22.25 15.18 24.59
C HIS A 154 -23.32 15.36 23.50
N GLY A 155 -23.79 14.29 22.86
CA GLY A 155 -24.74 14.33 21.74
C GLY A 155 -24.11 14.69 20.39
N VAL A 156 -24.91 15.00 19.37
CA VAL A 156 -24.44 15.58 18.10
C VAL A 156 -24.80 17.07 18.06
N SER A 157 -23.88 17.92 17.61
CA SER A 157 -24.14 19.36 17.52
C SER A 157 -25.25 19.69 16.51
N ALA A 158 -26.19 20.55 16.89
CA ALA A 158 -27.23 21.06 15.98
C ALA A 158 -26.59 21.88 14.84
N PRO A 159 -26.84 21.54 13.56
CA PRO A 159 -26.25 22.27 12.44
C PRO A 159 -26.66 23.76 12.44
N GLY A 160 -25.67 24.65 12.42
CA GLY A 160 -25.91 26.09 12.25
C GLY A 160 -26.42 26.86 13.48
N ARG A 161 -26.71 26.16 14.59
CA ARG A 161 -27.10 26.81 15.86
C ARG A 161 -25.89 27.17 16.73
N PRO A 162 -25.93 28.28 17.49
CA PRO A 162 -24.81 28.69 18.34
C PRO A 162 -24.60 27.73 19.53
N VAL A 163 -23.42 27.82 20.15
CA VAL A 163 -23.06 27.06 21.35
C VAL A 163 -24.06 27.38 22.48
N GLY A 164 -24.63 26.33 23.08
CA GLY A 164 -25.61 26.43 24.18
C GLY A 164 -27.07 26.41 23.73
N ASP A 165 -27.33 26.51 22.42
CA ASP A 165 -28.66 26.37 21.83
C ASP A 165 -28.67 25.18 20.88
N GLU A 166 -28.77 23.96 21.43
CA GLU A 166 -28.90 22.76 20.60
C GLU A 166 -30.36 22.59 20.10
N GLY A 167 -31.31 23.31 20.69
CA GLY A 167 -32.76 23.23 20.47
C GLY A 167 -33.34 21.84 20.77
N GLU A 168 -34.51 21.55 20.18
CA GLU A 168 -35.21 20.28 20.41
C GLU A 168 -34.38 19.06 19.95
N PRO A 169 -34.45 17.94 20.70
CA PRO A 169 -33.85 16.68 20.27
C PRO A 169 -34.28 16.32 18.85
N GLY A 170 -33.31 15.90 18.02
CA GLY A 170 -33.59 15.44 16.66
C GLY A 170 -34.47 14.19 16.63
N ALA A 171 -34.93 13.83 15.43
CA ALA A 171 -35.68 12.59 15.23
C ALA A 171 -34.90 11.36 15.76
N PRO A 172 -35.60 10.30 16.22
CA PRO A 172 -34.95 9.06 16.65
C PRO A 172 -33.97 8.52 15.59
N TYR A 173 -32.85 7.94 16.05
CA TYR A 173 -31.83 7.39 15.15
C TYR A 173 -32.38 6.26 14.26
N PHE A 174 -33.15 5.34 14.85
CA PHE A 174 -33.88 4.32 14.11
C PHE A 174 -35.34 4.77 13.90
N PRO A 175 -35.92 4.64 12.70
CA PRO A 175 -35.36 3.98 11.51
C PRO A 175 -34.61 4.91 10.54
N ASP A 176 -34.91 6.21 10.57
CA ASP A 176 -34.56 7.12 9.46
C ASP A 176 -33.06 7.31 9.25
N HIS A 177 -32.28 7.50 10.32
CA HIS A 177 -30.83 7.67 10.19
C HIS A 177 -30.16 6.35 9.82
N THR A 178 -30.59 5.24 10.42
CA THR A 178 -30.07 3.91 10.11
C THR A 178 -30.27 3.56 8.63
N PHE A 179 -31.44 3.83 8.04
CA PHE A 179 -31.67 3.55 6.61
C PHE A 179 -30.80 4.43 5.70
N LYS A 180 -30.64 5.72 6.03
CA LYS A 180 -29.76 6.62 5.26
C LYS A 180 -28.30 6.18 5.33
N GLU A 181 -27.82 5.81 6.52
CA GLU A 181 -26.46 5.30 6.70
C GLU A 181 -26.25 3.95 6.01
N ALA A 182 -27.23 3.05 6.06
CA ALA A 182 -27.19 1.78 5.35
C ALA A 182 -27.15 1.97 3.82
N LEU A 183 -27.97 2.88 3.28
CA LEU A 183 -27.96 3.19 1.84
C LEU A 183 -26.58 3.72 1.41
N VAL A 184 -26.03 4.71 2.12
CA VAL A 184 -24.68 5.22 1.83
C VAL A 184 -23.64 4.12 1.98
N GLY A 185 -23.74 3.28 3.01
CA GLY A 185 -22.85 2.14 3.24
C GLY A 185 -22.88 1.14 2.08
N VAL A 186 -24.06 0.80 1.56
CA VAL A 186 -24.22 -0.07 0.39
C VAL A 186 -23.64 0.57 -0.86
N LEU A 187 -23.85 1.87 -1.09
CA LEU A 187 -23.29 2.58 -2.24
C LEU A 187 -21.76 2.60 -2.21
N VAL A 188 -21.17 2.92 -1.05
CA VAL A 188 -19.71 2.94 -0.87
C VAL A 188 -19.13 1.53 -1.00
N SER A 189 -19.77 0.53 -0.38
CA SER A 189 -19.34 -0.86 -0.47
C SER A 189 -19.44 -1.38 -1.90
N GLY A 190 -20.52 -1.05 -2.62
CA GLY A 190 -20.71 -1.38 -4.02
C GLY A 190 -19.67 -0.72 -4.93
N ALA A 191 -19.34 0.56 -4.68
CA ALA A 191 -18.28 1.26 -5.40
C ALA A 191 -16.90 0.62 -5.15
N LEU A 192 -16.56 0.32 -3.90
CA LEU A 192 -15.31 -0.37 -3.55
C LEU A 192 -15.25 -1.79 -4.13
N PHE A 193 -16.36 -2.53 -4.08
CA PHE A 193 -16.46 -3.85 -4.68
C PHE A 193 -16.23 -3.79 -6.19
N TYR A 194 -16.90 -2.86 -6.87
CA TYR A 194 -16.71 -2.63 -8.31
C TYR A 194 -15.25 -2.26 -8.61
N MET A 195 -14.68 -1.27 -7.91
CA MET A 195 -13.29 -0.87 -8.11
C MET A 195 -12.32 -2.02 -7.88
N SER A 196 -12.53 -2.82 -6.83
CA SER A 196 -11.64 -3.93 -6.47
C SER A 196 -11.80 -5.15 -7.37
N SER A 197 -12.93 -5.25 -8.08
CA SER A 197 -13.16 -6.29 -9.09
C SER A 197 -12.66 -5.86 -10.47
N ALA A 198 -12.73 -4.56 -10.78
CA ALA A 198 -12.34 -4.00 -12.07
C ALA A 198 -10.85 -3.66 -12.15
N TYR A 199 -10.24 -3.27 -11.03
CA TYR A 199 -8.85 -2.81 -10.95
C TYR A 199 -8.08 -3.59 -9.89
N ARG A 200 -6.80 -3.88 -10.17
CA ARG A 200 -5.90 -4.47 -9.18
C ARG A 200 -5.22 -3.38 -8.36
N ALA A 201 -4.83 -3.72 -7.14
CA ALA A 201 -3.90 -2.89 -6.40
C ALA A 201 -2.58 -2.79 -7.18
N PRO A 202 -1.92 -1.62 -7.24
CA PRO A 202 -0.59 -1.50 -7.82
C PRO A 202 0.42 -2.41 -7.10
N LEU A 203 1.36 -2.97 -7.86
CA LEU A 203 2.53 -3.67 -7.34
C LEU A 203 3.69 -3.38 -8.28
N GLU A 204 4.73 -2.75 -7.76
CA GLU A 204 5.95 -2.51 -8.52
C GLU A 204 6.88 -3.74 -8.47
N PRO A 205 7.96 -3.81 -9.26
CA PRO A 205 8.93 -4.89 -9.15
C PRO A 205 9.51 -5.02 -7.75
N LEU A 206 10.06 -6.20 -7.46
CA LEU A 206 10.77 -6.48 -6.21
C LEU A 206 11.79 -5.37 -5.92
N ALA A 207 11.84 -4.94 -4.66
CA ALA A 207 12.77 -3.91 -4.23
C ALA A 207 14.24 -4.29 -4.50
N ASP A 208 14.96 -3.41 -5.19
CA ASP A 208 16.41 -3.41 -5.38
C ASP A 208 17.02 -2.19 -4.67
N PRO A 209 17.61 -2.38 -3.48
CA PRO A 209 18.25 -1.29 -2.72
C PRO A 209 19.39 -0.59 -3.47
N SER A 210 19.95 -1.21 -4.51
CA SER A 210 21.06 -0.64 -5.30
C SER A 210 20.60 0.26 -6.45
N ASP A 211 19.31 0.31 -6.73
CA ASP A 211 18.74 1.19 -7.76
C ASP A 211 18.75 2.66 -7.30
N THR A 212 19.76 3.40 -7.75
CA THR A 212 19.89 4.83 -7.46
C THR A 212 19.07 5.72 -8.41
N SER A 213 18.48 5.14 -9.46
CA SER A 213 17.69 5.85 -10.45
C SER A 213 16.21 5.93 -10.08
N TYR A 214 15.76 5.14 -9.10
CA TYR A 214 14.38 5.14 -8.65
C TYR A 214 13.99 6.46 -7.97
N HIS A 215 12.88 7.07 -8.41
CA HIS A 215 12.34 8.30 -7.86
C HIS A 215 11.13 8.01 -6.94
N PRO A 216 11.32 7.83 -5.61
CA PRO A 216 10.23 7.47 -4.72
C PRO A 216 9.16 8.54 -4.63
N ARG A 217 7.91 8.09 -4.73
CA ARG A 217 6.73 8.92 -4.48
C ARG A 217 5.76 8.21 -3.55
N PRO A 218 5.24 8.91 -2.56
CA PRO A 218 4.22 8.33 -1.69
C PRO A 218 2.85 8.37 -2.37
N ASP A 219 1.85 7.77 -1.73
CA ASP A 219 0.46 7.85 -2.17
C ASP A 219 -0.08 9.29 -2.15
N TRP A 220 -1.19 9.49 -2.86
CA TRP A 220 -1.79 10.80 -3.11
C TRP A 220 -2.06 11.61 -1.83
N TYR A 221 -2.42 10.95 -0.73
CA TYR A 221 -2.70 11.60 0.56
C TYR A 221 -1.44 12.06 1.31
N PHE A 222 -0.25 11.67 0.85
CA PHE A 222 1.04 12.17 1.34
C PHE A 222 1.73 13.12 0.36
N LEU A 223 1.29 13.21 -0.89
CA LEU A 223 1.94 14.05 -1.92
C LEU A 223 2.05 15.51 -1.51
N GLY A 224 1.03 16.08 -0.87
CA GLY A 224 1.08 17.46 -0.40
C GLY A 224 2.19 17.69 0.64
N LEU A 225 2.39 16.75 1.56
CA LEU A 225 3.50 16.80 2.53
C LEU A 225 4.85 16.56 1.85
N PHE A 226 4.91 15.64 0.89
CA PHE A 226 6.11 15.37 0.11
C PHE A 226 6.57 16.60 -0.68
N GLN A 227 5.64 17.38 -1.21
CA GLN A 227 5.94 18.61 -1.95
C GLN A 227 6.62 19.68 -1.06
N LEU A 228 6.40 19.67 0.26
CA LEU A 228 7.07 20.58 1.18
C LEU A 228 8.59 20.36 1.21
N LEU A 229 9.08 19.15 0.93
CA LEU A 229 10.53 18.90 0.82
C LEU A 229 11.16 19.68 -0.35
N LYS A 230 10.39 19.89 -1.42
CA LYS A 230 10.85 20.67 -2.58
C LYS A 230 10.70 22.17 -2.39
N VAL A 231 9.71 22.60 -1.61
CA VAL A 231 9.50 24.02 -1.29
C VAL A 231 10.57 24.51 -0.32
N PHE A 232 10.92 23.70 0.68
CA PHE A 232 11.89 24.04 1.72
C PHE A 232 13.25 23.36 1.50
N THR A 233 13.91 23.66 0.37
CA THR A 233 15.22 23.05 0.02
C THR A 233 16.34 23.43 0.98
N THR A 234 16.43 24.70 1.40
CA THR A 234 17.50 25.21 2.28
C THR A 234 17.31 24.80 3.74
N SER A 235 16.08 24.54 4.17
CA SER A 235 15.74 24.23 5.56
C SER A 235 14.79 23.04 5.60
N ARG A 236 15.32 21.86 5.26
CA ARG A 236 14.55 20.61 5.18
C ARG A 236 13.65 20.38 6.41
N GLN A 237 14.20 20.53 7.62
CA GLN A 237 13.46 20.35 8.88
C GLN A 237 12.24 21.29 9.01
N LEU A 238 12.28 22.46 8.40
CA LEU A 238 11.15 23.40 8.39
C LEU A 238 9.96 22.79 7.64
N GLY A 239 10.21 22.23 6.47
CA GLY A 239 9.18 21.60 5.63
C GLY A 239 8.73 20.23 6.12
N THR A 240 9.63 19.44 6.73
CA THR A 240 9.37 18.06 7.14
C THR A 240 8.81 17.91 8.56
N PHE A 241 9.22 18.78 9.49
CA PHE A 241 8.78 18.73 10.88
C PHE A 241 7.97 19.96 11.29
N TRP A 242 8.56 21.16 11.23
CA TRP A 242 7.96 22.35 11.88
C TRP A 242 6.66 22.82 11.25
N VAL A 243 6.56 22.84 9.91
CA VAL A 243 5.33 23.24 9.21
C VAL A 243 4.20 22.23 9.47
N PRO A 244 4.37 20.91 9.25
CA PRO A 244 3.33 19.94 9.58
C PRO A 244 2.98 19.91 11.08
N ALA A 245 3.98 19.92 11.96
CA ALA A 245 3.74 19.89 13.41
C ALA A 245 3.01 21.15 13.88
N GLY A 246 3.45 22.34 13.45
CA GLY A 246 2.79 23.61 13.76
C GLY A 246 1.36 23.67 13.24
N PHE A 247 1.11 23.16 12.02
CA PHE A 247 -0.24 23.03 11.48
C PHE A 247 -1.10 22.10 12.33
N MET A 248 -0.61 20.89 12.67
CA MET A 248 -1.36 19.94 13.50
C MET A 248 -1.61 20.48 14.91
N THR A 249 -0.66 21.20 15.51
CA THR A 249 -0.84 21.87 16.80
C THR A 249 -1.89 22.97 16.71
N LEU A 250 -1.87 23.80 15.67
CA LEU A 250 -2.88 24.84 15.47
C LEU A 250 -4.28 24.22 15.34
N VAL A 251 -4.39 23.15 14.54
CA VAL A 251 -5.64 22.40 14.36
C VAL A 251 -6.09 21.78 15.68
N ALA A 252 -5.19 21.22 16.49
CA ALA A 252 -5.51 20.69 17.82
C ALA A 252 -6.00 21.76 18.80
N LEU A 253 -5.42 22.96 18.72
CA LEU A 253 -5.77 24.07 19.60
C LEU A 253 -7.03 24.84 19.16
N LEU A 254 -7.62 24.52 18.00
CA LEU A 254 -8.79 25.21 17.46
C LEU A 254 -9.94 25.43 18.46
N PRO A 255 -10.37 24.44 19.28
CA PRO A 255 -11.46 24.65 20.23
C PRO A 255 -11.14 25.71 21.31
N PHE A 256 -9.86 25.91 21.62
CA PHE A 256 -9.40 26.87 22.61
C PHE A 256 -9.16 28.26 22.03
N LEU A 257 -8.89 28.32 20.72
CA LEU A 257 -8.66 29.56 19.96
C LEU A 257 -9.99 30.17 19.45
N ASP A 258 -10.89 29.36 18.89
CA ASP A 258 -12.21 29.81 18.42
C ASP A 258 -13.27 29.72 19.52
N ARG A 259 -13.21 30.68 20.46
CA ARG A 259 -14.13 30.80 21.60
C ARG A 259 -15.48 31.43 21.26
N GLY A 260 -15.72 31.81 19.99
CA GLY A 260 -16.98 32.42 19.59
C GLY A 260 -18.15 31.44 19.76
N LYS A 261 -19.34 31.93 20.12
CA LYS A 261 -20.54 31.07 20.25
C LYS A 261 -21.13 30.66 18.90
N GLU A 262 -20.94 31.47 17.86
CA GLU A 262 -21.46 31.17 16.53
C GLU A 262 -20.83 29.90 15.95
N ARG A 263 -21.66 29.04 15.33
CA ARG A 263 -21.25 27.82 14.63
C ARG A 263 -21.51 27.87 13.12
N HIS A 264 -22.51 28.63 12.68
CA HIS A 264 -22.88 28.73 11.27
C HIS A 264 -21.71 29.28 10.43
N TRP A 265 -21.29 28.54 9.41
CA TRP A 265 -20.15 28.87 8.55
C TRP A 265 -20.24 30.28 7.97
N ALA A 266 -21.38 30.68 7.42
CA ALA A 266 -21.55 32.03 6.84
C ALA A 266 -21.41 33.18 7.87
N ARG A 267 -21.63 32.91 9.16
CA ARG A 267 -21.46 33.90 10.23
C ARG A 267 -20.04 33.92 10.79
N ARG A 268 -19.24 32.87 10.57
CA ARG A 268 -17.83 32.75 11.01
C ARG A 268 -16.85 33.06 9.88
N LYS A 269 -17.01 34.23 9.25
CA LYS A 269 -16.30 34.61 8.01
C LYS A 269 -14.78 34.35 8.06
N LEU A 270 -14.11 34.74 9.15
CA LEU A 270 -12.67 34.53 9.31
C LEU A 270 -12.31 33.03 9.38
N ALA A 271 -12.97 32.26 10.23
CA ALA A 271 -12.72 30.82 10.34
C ALA A 271 -13.02 30.09 9.01
N THR A 272 -14.13 30.43 8.36
CA THR A 272 -14.45 29.86 7.04
C THR A 272 -13.42 30.22 5.99
N ALA A 273 -12.97 31.48 5.92
CA ALA A 273 -11.92 31.90 4.98
C ALA A 273 -10.60 31.17 5.24
N LEU A 274 -10.18 31.02 6.50
CA LEU A 274 -8.99 30.26 6.87
C LEU A 274 -9.11 28.77 6.51
N GLY A 275 -10.27 28.14 6.79
CA GLY A 275 -10.51 26.75 6.40
C GLY A 275 -10.46 26.54 4.89
N VAL A 276 -11.09 27.43 4.12
CA VAL A 276 -11.03 27.38 2.65
C VAL A 276 -9.60 27.58 2.16
N LEU A 277 -8.86 28.53 2.71
CA LEU A 277 -7.46 28.75 2.37
C LEU A 277 -6.62 27.50 2.64
N VAL A 278 -6.80 26.85 3.79
CA VAL A 278 -6.10 25.59 4.12
C VAL A 278 -6.45 24.49 3.11
N CYS A 279 -7.74 24.32 2.77
CA CYS A 279 -8.16 23.36 1.74
C CYS A 279 -7.49 23.65 0.39
N LEU A 280 -7.43 24.92 -0.02
CA LEU A 280 -6.78 25.33 -1.27
C LEU A 280 -5.27 25.11 -1.24
N VAL A 281 -4.60 25.39 -0.13
CA VAL A 281 -3.17 25.15 0.04
C VAL A 281 -2.86 23.66 -0.02
N VAL A 282 -3.60 22.82 0.71
CA VAL A 282 -3.42 21.36 0.69
C VAL A 282 -3.70 20.80 -0.70
N ALA A 283 -4.79 21.21 -1.35
CA ALA A 283 -5.11 20.79 -2.71
C ALA A 283 -4.03 21.26 -3.70
N GLY A 284 -3.57 22.51 -3.59
CA GLY A 284 -2.52 23.08 -4.42
C GLY A 284 -1.20 22.34 -4.30
N LEU A 285 -0.77 22.02 -3.07
CA LEU A 285 0.44 21.22 -2.82
C LEU A 285 0.31 19.80 -3.37
N THR A 286 -0.84 19.16 -3.19
CA THR A 286 -1.09 17.82 -3.74
C THR A 286 -1.09 17.84 -5.27
N ILE A 287 -1.72 18.83 -5.91
CA ILE A 287 -1.73 19.01 -7.37
C ILE A 287 -0.31 19.29 -7.88
N ALA A 288 0.46 20.15 -7.20
CA ALA A 288 1.86 20.39 -7.53
C ALA A 288 2.68 19.11 -7.45
N GLY A 289 2.48 18.30 -6.40
CA GLY A 289 3.08 16.97 -6.28
C GLY A 289 2.74 16.06 -7.47
N PHE A 290 1.50 16.07 -7.95
CA PHE A 290 1.07 15.32 -9.15
C PHE A 290 1.60 15.88 -10.48
N ARG A 291 1.92 17.18 -10.56
CA ARG A 291 2.46 17.83 -11.76
C ARG A 291 3.95 17.60 -11.90
N ASP A 292 4.65 17.62 -10.79
CA ASP A 292 6.10 17.42 -10.72
C ASP A 292 6.55 15.98 -11.04
N ASP A 293 5.67 15.14 -11.60
CA ASP A 293 5.88 13.70 -11.80
C ASP A 293 6.89 13.40 -12.91
N PRO A 294 8.12 12.94 -12.60
CA PRO A 294 9.09 12.55 -13.61
C PRO A 294 8.54 11.39 -14.45
N HIS A 295 7.71 10.51 -13.85
CA HIS A 295 7.09 9.41 -14.60
C HIS A 295 6.05 9.89 -15.61
N LYS A 296 5.48 11.10 -15.46
CA LYS A 296 4.69 11.69 -16.55
C LYS A 296 5.58 12.16 -17.68
N HIS A 297 6.73 12.74 -17.39
CA HIS A 297 7.69 13.12 -18.44
C HIS A 297 8.26 11.88 -19.14
N ASP A 298 8.56 10.80 -18.40
CA ASP A 298 8.99 9.52 -18.97
C ASP A 298 7.86 8.80 -19.72
N ALA A 299 6.60 8.84 -19.22
CA ALA A 299 5.45 8.24 -19.88
C ALA A 299 4.91 9.08 -21.06
N GLU A 300 5.11 10.40 -21.05
CA GLU A 300 4.83 11.31 -22.17
C GLU A 300 5.92 11.22 -23.24
N ALA A 301 7.20 11.09 -22.83
CA ALA A 301 8.31 10.80 -23.72
C ALA A 301 8.22 9.37 -24.32
N ALA A 302 7.72 8.40 -23.56
CA ALA A 302 7.43 7.06 -24.05
C ALA A 302 6.19 6.99 -24.98
N GLY A 303 5.48 8.12 -25.13
CA GLY A 303 4.37 8.28 -26.06
C GLY A 303 3.10 7.53 -25.67
N GLU A 304 2.00 7.87 -26.33
CA GLU A 304 0.68 7.25 -26.13
C GLU A 304 0.69 5.72 -26.37
N GLY A 305 1.68 5.24 -27.13
CA GLY A 305 1.99 3.83 -27.32
C GLY A 305 2.46 3.12 -26.05
N ALA A 306 3.30 3.74 -25.22
CA ALA A 306 3.75 3.16 -23.95
C ALA A 306 2.69 3.26 -22.86
N LYS A 307 1.84 4.29 -22.86
CA LYS A 307 0.66 4.38 -21.98
C LYS A 307 -0.38 3.30 -22.31
N LYS A 308 -0.62 3.02 -23.60
CA LYS A 308 -1.40 1.84 -24.04
C LYS A 308 -0.68 0.54 -23.74
N ALA A 309 0.64 0.48 -23.83
CA ALA A 309 1.42 -0.71 -23.47
C ALA A 309 1.47 -0.95 -21.96
N ALA A 310 1.40 0.09 -21.13
CA ALA A 310 1.35 0.03 -19.66
C ALA A 310 -0.06 -0.27 -19.15
N ALA A 311 -1.10 0.28 -19.79
CA ALA A 311 -2.48 -0.15 -19.63
C ALA A 311 -2.73 -1.56 -20.20
N LYS A 312 -1.86 -2.04 -21.11
CA LYS A 312 -1.81 -3.42 -21.61
C LYS A 312 -0.80 -4.29 -20.84
N SER A 313 0.05 -3.72 -19.99
CA SER A 313 0.95 -4.43 -19.06
C SER A 313 0.32 -4.58 -17.68
N LEU A 314 -0.62 -3.69 -17.32
CA LEU A 314 -1.83 -4.01 -16.58
C LEU A 314 -2.79 -4.76 -17.53
N GLY A 315 -2.31 -5.84 -18.14
CA GLY A 315 -3.01 -6.50 -19.23
C GLY A 315 -4.41 -6.97 -18.86
N PRO A 316 -5.27 -7.28 -19.86
CA PRO A 316 -6.43 -8.13 -19.59
C PRO A 316 -5.94 -9.36 -18.83
N VAL A 317 -6.76 -9.84 -17.88
CA VAL A 317 -6.51 -11.04 -17.05
C VAL A 317 -5.60 -11.97 -17.81
N ILE A 318 -4.29 -11.93 -17.53
CA ILE A 318 -3.43 -12.99 -18.00
C ILE A 318 -3.97 -14.16 -17.19
N PRO A 319 -4.53 -15.21 -17.81
CA PRO A 319 -4.61 -16.46 -17.11
C PRO A 319 -3.14 -16.83 -16.88
N TYR A 320 -2.61 -16.46 -15.72
CA TYR A 320 -1.47 -17.14 -15.16
C TYR A 320 -1.92 -18.59 -15.14
N PRO A 321 -1.22 -19.49 -15.85
CA PRO A 321 -1.84 -20.71 -16.33
C PRO A 321 -2.47 -21.44 -15.16
N LEU A 322 -3.80 -21.44 -15.13
CA LEU A 322 -4.66 -22.22 -14.23
C LEU A 322 -4.43 -23.74 -14.43
N GLU A 323 -3.45 -24.11 -15.25
CA GLU A 323 -3.05 -25.47 -15.59
C GLU A 323 -1.88 -26.00 -14.76
N PHE A 324 -1.20 -25.18 -13.94
CA PHE A 324 -0.20 -25.71 -13.02
C PHE A 324 -0.88 -26.29 -11.77
N THR A 325 -0.52 -27.51 -11.45
CA THR A 325 -0.85 -28.15 -10.16
C THR A 325 -0.16 -27.40 -9.01
N ASP A 326 -0.65 -27.57 -7.77
CA ASP A 326 -0.05 -26.94 -6.58
C ASP A 326 1.45 -27.25 -6.42
N MET A 327 1.86 -28.45 -6.82
CA MET A 327 3.26 -28.89 -6.80
C MET A 327 4.10 -28.16 -7.85
N GLU A 328 3.58 -27.97 -9.07
CA GLU A 328 4.26 -27.22 -10.15
C GLU A 328 4.36 -25.72 -9.81
N ARG A 329 3.32 -25.14 -9.17
CA ARG A 329 3.35 -23.76 -8.66
C ARG A 329 4.43 -23.56 -7.60
N ARG A 330 4.51 -24.47 -6.62
CA ARG A 330 5.57 -24.46 -5.61
C ARG A 330 6.96 -24.58 -6.25
N GLY A 331 7.09 -25.41 -7.28
CA GLY A 331 8.32 -25.54 -8.06
C GLY A 331 8.76 -24.26 -8.75
N TYR A 332 7.83 -23.59 -9.44
CA TYR A 332 8.09 -22.30 -10.09
C TYR A 332 8.61 -21.25 -9.10
N ALA A 333 7.95 -21.12 -7.94
CA ALA A 333 8.37 -20.18 -6.91
C ALA A 333 9.78 -20.49 -6.38
N LEU A 334 10.10 -21.77 -6.20
CA LEU A 334 11.41 -22.23 -5.75
C LEU A 334 12.51 -21.99 -6.78
N VAL A 335 12.27 -22.25 -8.08
CA VAL A 335 13.22 -21.96 -9.16
C VAL A 335 13.60 -20.47 -9.19
N ARG A 336 12.63 -19.58 -8.94
CA ARG A 336 12.91 -18.14 -8.81
C ARG A 336 13.66 -17.80 -7.53
N ARG A 337 13.25 -18.36 -6.39
CA ARG A 337 13.87 -18.13 -5.08
C ARG A 337 15.33 -18.56 -5.05
N LEU A 338 15.63 -19.71 -5.64
CA LEU A 338 16.98 -20.27 -5.74
C LEU A 338 17.81 -19.65 -6.87
N LYS A 339 17.27 -18.63 -7.56
CA LYS A 339 17.90 -17.92 -8.67
C LYS A 339 18.36 -18.85 -9.79
N CYS A 340 17.66 -19.96 -10.02
CA CYS A 340 17.99 -20.91 -11.09
C CYS A 340 17.98 -20.23 -12.47
N HIS A 341 17.15 -19.20 -12.68
CA HIS A 341 17.14 -18.43 -13.93
C HIS A 341 18.41 -17.62 -14.21
N GLY A 342 19.34 -17.51 -13.25
CA GLY A 342 20.65 -16.91 -13.49
C GLY A 342 21.58 -17.80 -14.33
N CYS A 343 21.31 -19.11 -14.41
CA CYS A 343 22.11 -20.06 -15.18
C CYS A 343 21.29 -20.92 -16.16
N HIS A 344 19.98 -21.06 -15.92
CA HIS A 344 19.10 -21.87 -16.75
C HIS A 344 18.08 -21.00 -17.51
N SER A 345 17.94 -21.27 -18.80
CA SER A 345 16.90 -20.67 -19.64
C SER A 345 15.76 -21.64 -19.97
N TYR A 346 14.61 -21.10 -20.39
CA TYR A 346 13.56 -21.85 -21.05
C TYR A 346 12.80 -20.99 -22.06
N VAL A 347 12.15 -21.61 -23.04
CA VAL A 347 11.36 -20.90 -24.05
C VAL A 347 9.88 -21.18 -23.86
N SER A 348 9.09 -20.12 -23.74
CA SER A 348 7.62 -20.18 -23.78
C SER A 348 7.08 -19.50 -25.03
N LYS A 349 5.80 -19.73 -25.35
CA LYS A 349 5.09 -18.94 -26.37
C LYS A 349 4.28 -17.84 -25.67
N SER A 350 4.33 -16.63 -26.21
CA SER A 350 3.43 -15.53 -25.86
C SER A 350 2.02 -15.80 -26.39
N ALA A 351 1.02 -15.08 -25.87
CA ALA A 351 -0.36 -15.11 -26.36
C ALA A 351 -0.45 -14.80 -27.88
N ASP A 352 0.50 -14.02 -28.40
CA ASP A 352 0.60 -13.65 -29.81
C ASP A 352 1.38 -14.70 -30.65
N GLY A 353 1.69 -15.87 -30.08
CA GLY A 353 2.39 -16.98 -30.74
C GLY A 353 3.92 -16.81 -30.88
N LYS A 354 4.48 -15.67 -30.48
CA LYS A 354 5.93 -15.42 -30.50
C LYS A 354 6.66 -16.21 -29.40
N GLN A 355 7.84 -16.74 -29.70
CA GLN A 355 8.69 -17.37 -28.69
C GLN A 355 9.31 -16.31 -27.78
N VAL A 356 9.29 -16.56 -26.47
CA VAL A 356 9.87 -15.72 -25.42
C VAL A 356 10.85 -16.59 -24.65
N THR A 357 12.10 -16.15 -24.58
CA THR A 357 13.13 -16.82 -23.78
C THR A 357 13.15 -16.19 -22.39
N HIS A 358 13.15 -17.02 -21.36
CA HIS A 358 13.18 -16.62 -19.96
C HIS A 358 14.49 -17.11 -19.32
N GLY A 359 15.09 -16.28 -18.47
CA GLY A 359 16.36 -16.57 -17.81
C GLY A 359 17.58 -16.41 -18.71
N THR A 360 18.75 -16.75 -18.18
CA THR A 360 20.05 -16.74 -18.86
C THR A 360 20.55 -18.16 -19.03
N GLN A 361 21.17 -18.45 -20.18
CA GLN A 361 21.70 -19.77 -20.48
C GLN A 361 23.21 -19.78 -20.22
N HIS A 362 23.64 -20.49 -19.19
CA HIS A 362 25.07 -20.73 -18.93
C HIS A 362 25.57 -21.93 -19.75
N ASP A 363 26.84 -21.90 -20.15
CA ASP A 363 27.47 -23.03 -20.83
C ASP A 363 27.51 -24.23 -19.88
N GLY A 364 27.07 -25.40 -20.35
CA GLY A 364 26.99 -26.64 -19.58
C GLY A 364 25.73 -26.80 -18.70
N ALA A 365 24.89 -25.77 -18.53
CA ALA A 365 23.64 -25.89 -17.79
C ALA A 365 22.49 -26.42 -18.68
N PRO A 366 21.70 -27.43 -18.26
CA PRO A 366 20.56 -27.88 -19.05
C PRO A 366 19.47 -26.82 -19.09
N ARG A 367 18.76 -26.71 -20.21
CA ARG A 367 17.57 -25.88 -20.33
C ARG A 367 16.40 -26.49 -19.56
N LEU A 368 15.62 -25.65 -18.86
CA LEU A 368 14.52 -26.16 -18.01
C LEU A 368 13.36 -26.74 -18.82
N ASP A 369 13.27 -26.43 -20.11
CA ASP A 369 12.27 -26.98 -21.05
C ASP A 369 12.81 -28.12 -21.93
N GLU A 370 14.07 -28.54 -21.75
CA GLU A 370 14.74 -29.59 -22.52
C GLU A 370 15.43 -30.62 -21.62
N PHE A 371 14.98 -30.75 -20.37
CA PHE A 371 15.59 -31.69 -19.44
C PHE A 371 15.46 -33.14 -19.96
N GLU A 372 16.57 -33.88 -20.02
CA GLU A 372 16.65 -35.18 -20.71
C GLU A 372 15.82 -36.28 -20.04
N SER A 373 15.68 -36.22 -18.71
CA SER A 373 14.88 -37.18 -17.96
C SER A 373 13.41 -36.75 -17.83
N ASP A 374 12.50 -37.69 -18.04
CA ASP A 374 11.04 -37.49 -17.93
C ASP A 374 10.46 -37.87 -16.53
N THR A 375 11.30 -38.25 -15.54
CA THR A 375 10.84 -38.67 -14.20
C THR A 375 11.10 -37.64 -13.10
N LEU A 376 10.13 -37.47 -12.19
CA LEU A 376 10.21 -36.52 -11.06
C LEU A 376 11.44 -36.77 -10.18
N LYS A 377 11.74 -38.03 -9.90
CA LYS A 377 12.83 -38.43 -9.01
C LYS A 377 14.20 -38.05 -9.61
N ALA A 378 14.42 -38.31 -10.89
CA ALA A 378 15.70 -37.99 -11.53
C ALA A 378 15.96 -36.47 -11.61
N VAL A 379 14.94 -35.66 -11.89
CA VAL A 379 15.10 -34.19 -11.86
C VAL A 379 15.35 -33.70 -10.42
N ALA A 380 14.67 -34.27 -9.43
CA ALA A 380 14.87 -33.92 -8.02
C ALA A 380 16.27 -34.35 -7.51
N ASP A 381 16.78 -35.50 -7.97
CA ASP A 381 18.12 -36.00 -7.64
C ASP A 381 19.20 -35.13 -8.31
N TYR A 382 18.98 -34.68 -9.56
CA TYR A 382 19.86 -33.72 -10.22
C TYR A 382 19.96 -32.38 -9.46
N VAL A 383 18.82 -31.84 -9.00
CA VAL A 383 18.81 -30.62 -8.17
C VAL A 383 19.55 -30.84 -6.85
N ARG A 384 19.43 -32.04 -6.26
CA ARG A 384 20.14 -32.40 -5.03
C ARG A 384 21.65 -32.42 -5.23
N GLN A 385 22.10 -33.08 -6.29
CA GLN A 385 23.51 -33.26 -6.60
C GLN A 385 23.69 -33.31 -8.12
N PRO A 386 24.15 -32.19 -8.73
CA PRO A 386 24.42 -32.16 -10.16
C PRO A 386 25.61 -33.07 -10.51
N GLU A 387 25.75 -33.38 -11.80
CA GLU A 387 26.78 -34.31 -12.30
C GLU A 387 28.21 -33.88 -11.92
N GLU A 388 29.09 -34.87 -11.77
CA GLU A 388 30.47 -34.68 -11.38
C GLU A 388 31.23 -33.85 -12.43
N GLY A 389 31.68 -32.65 -12.05
CA GLY A 389 32.28 -31.66 -12.97
C GLY A 389 31.38 -30.50 -13.37
N SER A 390 30.12 -30.46 -12.92
CA SER A 390 29.22 -29.31 -13.10
C SER A 390 29.58 -28.14 -12.18
N GLU A 391 29.53 -26.90 -12.71
CA GLU A 391 29.66 -25.67 -11.93
C GLU A 391 28.37 -25.32 -11.15
N MET A 392 27.31 -26.12 -11.30
CA MET A 392 26.05 -25.92 -10.61
C MET A 392 26.21 -26.20 -9.10
N PRO A 393 25.76 -25.29 -8.21
CA PRO A 393 25.78 -25.54 -6.78
C PRO A 393 24.82 -26.66 -6.40
N SER A 394 25.23 -27.51 -5.45
CA SER A 394 24.35 -28.55 -4.88
C SER A 394 23.27 -27.91 -4.00
N PHE A 395 22.01 -28.33 -4.18
CA PHE A 395 20.88 -27.95 -3.33
C PHE A 395 20.51 -29.09 -2.36
N SER A 396 21.51 -29.75 -1.78
CA SER A 396 21.33 -30.79 -0.76
C SER A 396 20.56 -30.30 0.47
N ASN A 397 20.67 -29.01 0.79
CA ASN A 397 20.00 -28.34 1.91
C ASN A 397 18.51 -28.04 1.66
N VAL A 398 18.01 -28.22 0.44
CA VAL A 398 16.58 -28.07 0.11
C VAL A 398 15.82 -29.33 0.53
N THR A 399 14.56 -29.23 0.97
CA THR A 399 13.81 -30.42 1.38
C THR A 399 13.51 -31.33 0.18
N GLU A 400 13.32 -32.63 0.41
CA GLU A 400 12.95 -33.57 -0.67
C GLU A 400 11.65 -33.15 -1.36
N GLN A 401 10.67 -32.69 -0.59
CA GLN A 401 9.40 -32.19 -1.11
C GLN A 401 9.57 -30.95 -2.00
N ASP A 402 10.47 -30.03 -1.64
CA ASP A 402 10.77 -28.84 -2.44
C ASP A 402 11.51 -29.20 -3.74
N ARG A 403 12.43 -30.17 -3.69
CA ARG A 403 13.09 -30.67 -4.92
C ARG A 403 12.11 -31.36 -5.85
N LEU A 404 11.15 -32.14 -5.32
CA LEU A 404 10.08 -32.74 -6.10
C LEU A 404 9.15 -31.69 -6.72
N ALA A 405 8.90 -30.58 -6.01
CA ALA A 405 8.14 -29.46 -6.55
C ALA A 405 8.87 -28.79 -7.73
N ILE A 406 10.17 -28.50 -7.57
CA ILE A 406 11.03 -27.98 -8.66
C ILE A 406 10.99 -28.93 -9.86
N ALA A 407 11.16 -30.23 -9.61
CA ALA A 407 11.09 -31.27 -10.64
C ALA A 407 9.75 -31.27 -11.39
N ALA A 408 8.64 -31.13 -10.68
CA ALA A 408 7.31 -31.07 -11.30
C ALA A 408 7.19 -29.89 -12.27
N TYR A 409 7.66 -28.72 -11.86
CA TYR A 409 7.67 -27.52 -12.70
C TYR A 409 8.54 -27.69 -13.96
N VAL A 410 9.76 -28.20 -13.81
CA VAL A 410 10.68 -28.46 -14.94
C VAL A 410 10.07 -29.45 -15.93
N LEU A 411 9.54 -30.58 -15.46
CA LEU A 411 8.90 -31.57 -16.32
C LEU A 411 7.68 -31.01 -17.06
N ARG A 412 6.93 -30.11 -16.41
CA ARG A 412 5.81 -29.43 -17.04
C ARG A 412 6.25 -28.53 -18.19
N LEU A 413 7.36 -27.80 -18.05
CA LEU A 413 7.95 -27.02 -19.15
C LEU A 413 8.35 -27.92 -20.32
N THR A 414 9.03 -29.04 -20.03
CA THR A 414 9.41 -30.05 -21.04
C THR A 414 8.18 -30.61 -21.78
N ARG A 415 7.09 -30.91 -21.05
CA ARG A 415 5.84 -31.40 -21.66
C ARG A 415 5.14 -30.34 -22.51
N GLN A 416 5.10 -29.08 -22.06
CA GLN A 416 4.52 -27.98 -22.83
C GLN A 416 5.26 -27.76 -24.16
N LYS A 417 6.58 -27.99 -24.18
CA LYS A 417 7.38 -27.93 -25.40
C LYS A 417 7.12 -29.12 -26.33
N LYS A 418 6.94 -30.34 -25.78
CA LYS A 418 6.68 -31.59 -26.52
C LYS A 418 5.22 -31.73 -27.00
N ALA A 419 4.27 -30.94 -26.48
CA ALA A 419 2.85 -31.03 -26.85
C ALA A 419 2.63 -30.70 -28.35
N PRO A 420 1.88 -31.53 -29.09
CA PRO A 420 1.55 -31.24 -30.49
C PRO A 420 0.74 -29.93 -30.58
N LYS A 421 1.01 -29.16 -31.64
CA LYS A 421 0.42 -27.83 -31.88
C LYS A 421 -1.09 -27.87 -32.07
#